data_AF-A0A946FTK7-F1
#
_entry.id   AF-A0A946FTK7-F1
#
_cell.length_a   1.000
_cell.length_b   1.000
_cell.length_c   1.000
_cell.angle_alpha   90.00
_cell.angle_beta   90.00
_cell.angle_gamma   90.00
#
_symmetry.space_group_name_H-M   'P 1'
#
loop_
_entity.id
_entity.type
_entity.pdbx_description
1 polymer ?
#
loop_
_entity_poly.entity_id
_entity_poly.type
_entity_poly.pdbx_seq_one_letter_code
_entity_poly.pdbx_strand_id
1 'polypeptide(L)'
;MALPEFKKDPTTVIKLLENLKNDESEYVRRSVANNLNDISKDHPDLVLKLAKEWKGQSPETDQLIKHACSTMLKKGLTEVLELFGFGNPENINLSEFHVDRDVKLGDIIQFGFSISSEKGRLGKLRIEYAIDFMKSNGKQAAKVFKISEGNYQDNVKKITRHYSFKKITTRKYYCGLHGISIIINGKEFIRGEFVLLD
;
A
#
# COMPACT_ATOMS: atom_id res chain seq x y z
N MET A 1 0.61 -23.28 -1.28
CA MET A 1 1.98 -23.40 -1.81
C MET A 1 1.92 -22.92 -3.25
N ALA A 2 2.77 -22.00 -3.68
CA ALA A 2 2.81 -21.60 -5.09
C ALA A 2 3.54 -22.68 -5.90
N LEU A 3 3.08 -22.98 -7.11
CA LEU A 3 3.72 -23.96 -7.99
C LEU A 3 4.96 -23.30 -8.63
N PRO A 4 6.19 -23.79 -8.37
CA PRO A 4 7.41 -23.15 -8.82
C PRO A 4 7.50 -22.94 -10.35
N GLU A 5 6.93 -23.86 -11.12
CA GLU A 5 6.90 -23.81 -12.58
C GLU A 5 6.16 -22.56 -13.10
N PHE A 6 4.95 -22.30 -12.59
CA PHE A 6 4.16 -21.11 -12.98
C PHE A 6 4.70 -19.81 -12.38
N LYS A 7 5.52 -19.88 -11.33
CA LYS A 7 6.30 -18.72 -10.89
C LYS A 7 7.42 -18.38 -11.86
N LYS A 8 8.02 -19.38 -12.52
CA LYS A 8 9.08 -19.14 -13.51
C LYS A 8 8.51 -18.61 -14.82
N ASP A 9 7.43 -19.21 -15.29
CA ASP A 9 6.70 -18.79 -16.49
C ASP A 9 5.18 -18.75 -16.23
N PRO A 10 4.59 -17.54 -16.04
CA PRO A 10 3.16 -17.39 -15.78
C PRO A 10 2.31 -17.38 -17.07
N THR A 11 2.88 -17.57 -18.26
CA THR A 11 2.20 -17.38 -19.55
C THR A 11 0.92 -18.21 -19.68
N THR A 12 0.96 -19.49 -19.30
CA THR A 12 -0.22 -20.38 -19.36
C THR A 12 -1.32 -19.92 -18.41
N VAL A 13 -0.94 -19.45 -17.22
CA VAL A 13 -1.88 -18.93 -16.23
C VAL A 13 -2.54 -17.65 -16.76
N ILE A 14 -1.75 -16.73 -17.31
CA ILE A 14 -2.26 -15.46 -17.86
C ILE A 14 -3.27 -15.71 -18.97
N LYS A 15 -3.03 -16.66 -19.88
CA LYS A 15 -4.00 -17.02 -20.94
C LYS A 15 -5.35 -17.43 -20.38
N LEU A 16 -5.37 -18.14 -19.25
CA LEU A 16 -6.62 -18.51 -18.57
C LEU A 16 -7.26 -17.28 -17.92
N LEU A 17 -6.47 -16.46 -17.22
CA LEU A 17 -6.96 -15.26 -16.53
C LEU A 17 -7.56 -14.23 -17.48
N GLU A 18 -7.01 -14.11 -18.69
CA GLU A 18 -7.50 -13.24 -19.75
C GLU A 18 -8.98 -13.53 -20.09
N ASN A 19 -9.35 -14.82 -20.15
CA ASN A 19 -10.73 -15.24 -20.43
C ASN A 19 -11.70 -14.94 -19.27
N LEU A 20 -11.17 -14.77 -18.05
CA LEU A 20 -11.97 -14.64 -16.82
C LEU A 20 -12.02 -13.20 -16.28
N LYS A 21 -11.32 -12.24 -16.90
CA LYS A 21 -11.22 -10.87 -16.38
C LYS A 21 -12.57 -10.14 -16.32
N ASN A 22 -13.48 -10.48 -17.24
CA ASN A 22 -14.82 -9.91 -17.36
C ASN A 22 -15.93 -10.87 -16.89
N ASP A 23 -15.57 -11.94 -16.15
CA ASP A 23 -16.56 -12.88 -15.61
C ASP A 23 -17.61 -12.13 -14.77
N GLU A 24 -18.88 -12.51 -14.84
CA GLU A 24 -19.98 -11.84 -14.12
C GLU A 24 -19.84 -11.97 -12.60
N SER A 25 -19.21 -13.06 -12.13
CA SER A 25 -19.00 -13.32 -10.72
C SER A 25 -17.85 -12.48 -10.15
N GLU A 26 -18.17 -11.64 -9.16
CA GLU A 26 -17.14 -10.90 -8.40
C GLU A 26 -16.13 -11.86 -7.76
N TYR A 27 -16.57 -13.05 -7.34
CA TYR A 27 -15.70 -14.05 -6.75
C TYR A 27 -14.62 -14.52 -7.74
N VAL A 28 -14.99 -14.75 -9.01
CA VAL A 28 -14.05 -15.14 -10.07
C VAL A 28 -13.09 -13.98 -10.35
N ARG A 29 -13.60 -12.75 -10.54
CA ARG A 29 -12.76 -11.57 -10.76
C ARG A 29 -11.78 -11.32 -9.61
N ARG A 30 -12.21 -11.54 -8.36
CA ARG A 30 -11.34 -11.46 -7.17
C ARG A 30 -10.24 -12.51 -7.20
N SER A 31 -10.55 -13.74 -7.61
CA SER A 31 -9.57 -14.82 -7.78
C SER A 31 -8.53 -14.46 -8.84
N VAL A 32 -8.98 -13.94 -10.00
CA VAL A 32 -8.10 -13.43 -11.06
C VAL A 32 -7.16 -12.35 -10.53
N ALA A 33 -7.72 -11.36 -9.81
CA ALA A 33 -6.92 -10.28 -9.25
C ALA A 33 -5.88 -10.77 -8.22
N ASN A 34 -6.24 -11.72 -7.36
CA ASN A 34 -5.30 -12.32 -6.41
C ASN A 34 -4.16 -13.04 -7.12
N ASN A 35 -4.48 -13.78 -8.18
CA ASN A 35 -3.49 -14.52 -8.97
C ASN A 35 -2.50 -13.56 -9.66
N LEU A 36 -3.01 -12.51 -10.31
CA LEU A 36 -2.17 -11.46 -10.90
C LEU A 36 -1.31 -10.73 -9.84
N ASN A 37 -1.85 -10.46 -8.65
CA ASN A 37 -1.08 -9.86 -7.57
C ASN A 37 0.05 -10.78 -7.09
N ASP A 38 -0.16 -12.10 -7.08
CA ASP A 38 0.90 -13.06 -6.77
C ASP A 38 1.97 -13.12 -7.87
N ILE A 39 1.57 -13.10 -9.15
CA ILE A 39 2.49 -13.01 -10.30
C ILE A 39 3.33 -11.73 -10.22
N SER A 40 2.73 -10.60 -9.82
CA SER A 40 3.43 -9.30 -9.76
C SER A 40 4.63 -9.26 -8.80
N LYS A 41 4.74 -10.22 -7.88
CA LYS A 41 5.87 -10.32 -6.95
C LYS A 41 7.16 -10.74 -7.66
N ASP A 42 7.02 -11.56 -8.69
CA ASP A 42 8.12 -12.14 -9.47
C ASP A 42 8.20 -11.50 -10.88
N HIS A 43 7.06 -11.11 -11.47
CA HIS A 43 6.92 -10.54 -12.83
C HIS A 43 6.14 -9.21 -12.84
N PRO A 44 6.65 -8.15 -12.18
CA PRO A 44 5.93 -6.88 -12.06
C PRO A 44 5.63 -6.22 -13.42
N ASP A 45 6.59 -6.23 -14.35
CA ASP A 45 6.46 -5.56 -15.65
C ASP A 45 5.37 -6.18 -16.51
N LEU A 46 5.22 -7.51 -16.45
CA LEU A 46 4.20 -8.24 -17.16
C LEU A 46 2.80 -7.88 -16.66
N VAL A 47 2.61 -7.84 -15.34
CA VAL A 47 1.33 -7.45 -14.74
C VAL A 47 1.03 -5.98 -15.01
N LEU A 48 2.03 -5.11 -15.00
CA LEU A 48 1.87 -3.70 -15.37
C LEU A 48 1.46 -3.52 -16.83
N LYS A 49 2.03 -4.31 -17.76
CA LYS A 49 1.62 -4.32 -19.16
C LYS A 49 0.15 -4.71 -19.30
N LEU A 50 -0.26 -5.82 -18.69
CA LEU A 50 -1.67 -6.27 -18.70
C LEU A 50 -2.60 -5.22 -18.07
N ALA A 51 -2.16 -4.59 -16.97
CA ALA A 51 -2.91 -3.53 -16.32
C ALA A 51 -3.12 -2.32 -17.24
N LYS A 52 -2.10 -1.93 -18.02
CA LYS A 52 -2.21 -0.87 -19.04
C LYS A 52 -3.17 -1.26 -20.17
N GLU A 53 -3.14 -2.52 -20.62
CA GLU A 53 -4.00 -3.03 -21.71
C GLU A 53 -5.47 -3.19 -21.30
N TRP A 54 -5.72 -3.65 -20.07
CA TRP A 54 -7.07 -3.96 -19.60
C TRP A 54 -7.79 -2.75 -19.01
N LYS A 55 -7.05 -1.72 -18.60
CA LYS A 55 -7.62 -0.55 -17.95
C LYS A 55 -8.58 0.20 -18.87
N GLY A 56 -9.74 0.57 -18.34
CA GLY A 56 -10.78 1.33 -19.03
C GLY A 56 -11.78 0.46 -19.79
N GLN A 57 -11.61 -0.87 -19.83
CA GLN A 57 -12.54 -1.77 -20.51
C GLN A 57 -13.91 -1.85 -19.82
N SER A 58 -13.93 -1.91 -18.49
CA SER A 58 -15.15 -1.87 -17.69
C SER A 58 -14.84 -1.44 -16.24
N PRO A 59 -15.84 -0.94 -15.48
CA PRO A 59 -15.66 -0.66 -14.05
C PRO A 59 -15.19 -1.88 -13.25
N GLU A 60 -15.68 -3.06 -13.58
CA GLU A 60 -15.34 -4.33 -12.92
C GLU A 60 -13.88 -4.71 -13.16
N THR A 61 -13.42 -4.58 -14.41
CA THR A 61 -12.04 -4.87 -14.80
C THR A 61 -11.08 -3.84 -14.21
N ASP A 62 -11.48 -2.57 -14.12
CA ASP A 62 -10.70 -1.53 -13.43
C ASP A 62 -10.51 -1.85 -11.93
N GLN A 63 -11.54 -2.37 -11.26
CA GLN A 63 -11.43 -2.82 -9.87
C GLN A 63 -10.53 -4.05 -9.73
N LEU A 64 -10.64 -5.00 -10.66
CA LEU A 64 -9.79 -6.19 -10.73
C LEU A 64 -8.32 -5.79 -10.85
N ILE A 65 -7.98 -4.94 -11.83
CA ILE A 65 -6.59 -4.50 -12.08
C ILE A 65 -6.05 -3.73 -10.88
N LYS A 66 -6.86 -2.89 -10.24
CA LYS A 66 -6.45 -2.16 -9.03
C LYS A 66 -6.10 -3.10 -7.88
N HIS A 67 -6.85 -4.18 -7.72
CA HIS A 67 -6.55 -5.21 -6.74
C HIS A 67 -5.31 -6.03 -7.13
N ALA A 68 -5.18 -6.40 -8.41
CA ALA A 68 -4.01 -7.09 -8.97
C ALA A 68 -2.71 -6.30 -8.74
N CYS A 69 -2.77 -4.98 -8.83
CA CYS A 69 -1.62 -4.10 -8.62
C CYS A 69 -1.39 -3.71 -7.14
N SER A 70 -2.16 -4.25 -6.19
CA SER A 70 -2.15 -3.76 -4.80
C SER A 70 -0.80 -3.87 -4.09
N THR A 71 -0.01 -4.91 -4.38
CA THR A 71 1.36 -5.05 -3.85
C THR A 71 2.29 -4.01 -4.46
N MET A 72 2.23 -3.79 -5.77
CA MET A 72 3.06 -2.80 -6.46
C MET A 72 2.72 -1.37 -6.04
N LEU A 73 1.43 -1.07 -5.83
CA LEU A 73 0.96 0.20 -5.26
C LEU A 73 1.56 0.45 -3.87
N LYS A 74 1.54 -0.56 -2.99
CA LYS A 74 2.14 -0.45 -1.64
C LYS A 74 3.67 -0.36 -1.67
N LYS A 75 4.33 -0.89 -2.71
CA LYS A 75 5.76 -0.72 -2.95
C LYS A 75 6.10 0.68 -3.49
N GLY A 76 5.10 1.48 -3.83
CA GLY A 76 5.31 2.82 -4.37
C GLY A 76 5.87 2.83 -5.80
N LEU A 77 5.61 1.80 -6.62
CA LEU A 77 6.08 1.81 -8.01
C LEU A 77 5.42 2.94 -8.80
N THR A 78 6.23 3.89 -9.26
CA THR A 78 5.78 5.15 -9.89
C THR A 78 4.86 4.90 -11.08
N GLU A 79 5.23 4.03 -12.03
CA GLU A 79 4.40 3.77 -13.21
C GLU A 79 3.02 3.19 -12.85
N VAL A 80 2.95 2.37 -11.79
CA VAL A 80 1.69 1.80 -11.32
C VAL A 80 0.84 2.88 -10.66
N LEU A 81 1.45 3.74 -9.83
CA LEU A 81 0.77 4.87 -9.21
C LEU A 81 0.19 5.81 -10.27
N GLU A 82 0.97 6.17 -11.28
CA GLU A 82 0.56 7.00 -12.41
C GLU A 82 -0.57 6.36 -13.23
N LEU A 83 -0.53 5.04 -13.46
CA LEU A 83 -1.62 4.32 -14.13
C LEU A 83 -2.97 4.49 -13.42
N PHE A 84 -2.95 4.60 -12.09
CA PHE A 84 -4.16 4.88 -11.29
C PHE A 84 -4.38 6.37 -11.01
N GLY A 85 -3.60 7.27 -11.62
CA GLY A 85 -3.72 8.72 -11.51
C GLY A 85 -3.15 9.31 -10.22
N PHE A 86 -2.32 8.57 -9.49
CA PHE A 86 -1.55 9.09 -8.36
C PHE A 86 -0.24 9.66 -8.90
N GLY A 87 -0.24 10.95 -9.20
CA GLY A 87 0.95 11.66 -9.65
C GLY A 87 1.93 11.95 -8.51
N ASN A 88 3.09 12.50 -8.87
CA ASN A 88 4.12 12.93 -7.93
C ASN A 88 3.56 14.01 -6.98
N PRO A 89 3.63 13.82 -5.65
CA PRO A 89 2.99 14.70 -4.67
C PRO A 89 3.86 15.94 -4.32
N GLU A 90 4.60 16.54 -5.25
CA GLU A 90 5.53 17.64 -4.95
C GLU A 90 4.85 18.91 -4.44
N ASN A 91 3.57 19.10 -4.78
CA ASN A 91 2.77 20.22 -4.32
C ASN A 91 2.10 19.97 -2.96
N ILE A 92 2.34 18.80 -2.35
CA ILE A 92 1.81 18.46 -1.04
C ILE A 92 2.86 18.81 0.00
N ASN A 93 2.43 19.53 1.04
CA ASN A 93 3.22 19.81 2.23
C ASN A 93 2.70 18.96 3.38
N LEU A 94 3.60 18.50 4.25
CA LEU A 94 3.25 17.79 5.49
C LEU A 94 3.68 18.63 6.69
N SER A 95 2.77 18.83 7.63
CA SER A 95 2.99 19.58 8.86
C SER A 95 2.36 18.88 10.07
N GLU A 96 2.61 19.41 11.27
CA GLU A 96 2.02 18.93 12.54
C GLU A 96 2.26 17.43 12.81
N PHE A 97 3.35 16.87 12.27
CA PHE A 97 3.67 15.47 12.50
C PHE A 97 4.04 15.23 13.97
N HIS A 98 3.39 14.25 14.57
CA HIS A 98 3.68 13.78 15.91
C HIS A 98 3.45 12.27 15.99
N VAL A 99 4.22 11.62 16.84
CA VAL A 99 4.09 10.21 17.22
C VAL A 99 4.46 10.10 18.69
N ASP A 100 3.78 9.25 19.45
CA ASP A 100 4.16 9.03 20.85
C ASP A 100 5.59 8.45 20.92
N ARG A 101 6.32 8.74 22.00
CA ARG A 101 7.73 8.34 22.11
C ARG A 101 7.91 6.88 22.46
N ASP A 102 6.95 6.31 23.18
CA ASP A 102 6.99 4.94 23.66
C ASP A 102 5.59 4.32 23.70
N VAL A 103 5.54 3.00 23.65
CA VAL A 103 4.32 2.20 23.77
C VAL A 103 4.69 0.86 24.41
N LYS A 104 3.82 0.32 25.27
CA LYS A 104 4.03 -1.03 25.85
C LYS A 104 3.41 -2.10 24.98
N LEU A 105 3.88 -3.34 25.11
CA LEU A 105 3.22 -4.48 24.50
C LEU A 105 1.77 -4.59 25.00
N GLY A 106 0.83 -4.80 24.07
CA GLY A 106 -0.60 -4.78 24.37
C GLY A 106 -1.28 -3.42 24.16
N ASP A 107 -0.52 -2.33 24.16
CA ASP A 107 -1.07 -0.98 24.06
C ASP A 107 -1.12 -0.48 22.60
N ILE A 108 -1.39 0.82 22.45
CA ILE A 108 -1.62 1.48 21.18
C ILE A 108 -0.66 2.67 21.08
N ILE A 109 0.05 2.78 19.95
CA ILE A 109 0.80 3.97 19.59
C ILE A 109 -0.11 4.93 18.81
N GLN A 110 -0.14 6.20 19.18
CA GLN A 110 -0.84 7.25 18.43
C GLN A 110 0.14 8.08 17.60
N PHE A 111 -0.34 8.55 16.47
CA PHE A 111 0.37 9.50 15.62
C PHE A 111 -0.61 10.32 14.78
N GLY A 112 -0.18 11.49 14.35
CA GLY A 112 -0.98 12.37 13.52
C GLY A 112 -0.13 13.33 12.71
N PHE A 113 -0.75 13.89 11.68
CA PHE A 113 -0.15 14.87 10.78
C PHE A 113 -1.24 15.61 10.00
N SER A 114 -0.86 16.72 9.40
CA SER A 114 -1.69 17.50 8.50
C SER A 114 -1.00 17.54 7.13
N ILE A 115 -1.80 17.42 6.06
CA ILE A 115 -1.33 17.64 4.69
C ILE A 115 -2.01 18.86 4.10
N SER A 116 -1.29 19.64 3.32
CA SER A 116 -1.81 20.81 2.63
C SER A 116 -1.27 20.92 1.20
N SER A 117 -1.95 21.69 0.34
CA SER A 117 -1.51 22.02 -1.02
C SER A 117 -1.53 23.53 -1.21
N GLU A 118 -0.44 24.08 -1.74
CA GLU A 118 -0.34 25.51 -2.10
C GLU A 118 -1.02 25.81 -3.44
N LYS A 119 -1.28 24.78 -4.26
CA LYS A 119 -1.91 24.91 -5.59
C LYS A 119 -3.45 24.81 -5.56
N GLY A 120 -4.06 25.04 -4.39
CA GLY A 120 -5.49 24.85 -4.17
C GLY A 120 -5.81 23.46 -3.60
N ARG A 121 -6.61 22.66 -4.30
CA ARG A 121 -7.04 21.35 -3.78
C ARG A 121 -5.89 20.34 -3.67
N LEU A 122 -6.01 19.41 -2.72
CA LEU A 122 -5.10 18.26 -2.54
C LEU A 122 -5.14 17.29 -3.72
N GLY A 123 -6.30 17.14 -4.37
CA GLY A 123 -6.46 16.29 -5.55
C GLY A 123 -6.39 14.79 -5.22
N LYS A 124 -5.94 14.00 -6.20
CA LYS A 124 -5.95 12.53 -6.10
C LYS A 124 -4.76 12.02 -5.29
N LEU A 125 -5.03 11.58 -4.07
CA LEU A 125 -4.01 11.10 -3.15
C LEU A 125 -4.29 9.68 -2.69
N ARG A 126 -3.21 8.91 -2.56
CA ARG A 126 -3.09 7.66 -1.84
C ARG A 126 -2.24 7.94 -0.61
N ILE A 127 -2.84 7.84 0.57
CA ILE A 127 -2.21 8.18 1.84
C ILE A 127 -1.98 6.88 2.62
N GLU A 128 -0.75 6.65 3.01
CA GLU A 128 -0.27 5.44 3.67
C GLU A 128 0.69 5.82 4.81
N TYR A 129 0.95 4.86 5.69
CA TYR A 129 2.06 4.93 6.63
C TYR A 129 2.79 3.59 6.64
N ALA A 130 4.09 3.62 6.94
CA ALA A 130 4.86 2.41 7.22
C ALA A 130 5.20 2.36 8.70
N ILE A 131 5.18 1.16 9.28
CA ILE A 131 5.86 0.89 10.54
C ILE A 131 7.09 0.05 10.25
N ASP A 132 8.25 0.55 10.66
CA ASP A 132 9.52 -0.15 10.63
C ASP A 132 9.61 -1.05 11.86
N PHE A 133 9.08 -2.26 11.74
CA PHE A 133 9.03 -3.19 12.87
C PHE A 133 10.41 -3.73 13.21
N MET A 134 10.77 -3.68 14.50
CA MET A 134 11.91 -4.41 15.03
C MET A 134 11.71 -5.91 14.80
N LYS A 135 12.76 -6.59 14.36
CA LYS A 135 12.77 -8.03 14.09
C LYS A 135 13.70 -8.74 15.09
N SER A 136 13.60 -10.06 15.17
CA SER A 136 14.42 -10.87 16.08
C SER A 136 15.93 -10.72 15.88
N ASN A 137 16.37 -10.28 14.69
CA ASN A 137 17.78 -10.08 14.35
C ASN A 137 18.26 -8.63 14.61
N GLY A 138 17.48 -7.81 15.31
CA GLY A 138 17.81 -6.42 15.61
C GLY A 138 17.66 -5.44 14.43
N LYS A 139 17.28 -5.93 13.24
CA LYS A 139 16.99 -5.06 12.09
C LYS A 139 15.53 -4.62 12.10
N GLN A 140 15.26 -3.52 11.42
CA GLN A 140 13.89 -3.07 11.15
C GLN A 140 13.42 -3.52 9.76
N ALA A 141 12.13 -3.80 9.64
CA ALA A 141 11.49 -4.08 8.35
C ALA A 141 10.16 -3.33 8.22
N ALA A 142 10.06 -2.52 7.17
CA ALA A 142 8.89 -1.72 6.87
C ALA A 142 7.66 -2.58 6.56
N LYS A 143 6.52 -2.22 7.14
CA LYS A 143 5.20 -2.71 6.75
C LYS A 143 4.30 -1.52 6.44
N VAL A 144 3.89 -1.42 5.18
CA VAL A 144 3.00 -0.36 4.70
C VAL A 144 1.53 -0.68 5.00
N PHE A 145 0.81 0.31 5.51
CA PHE A 145 -0.61 0.32 5.82
C PHE A 145 -1.29 1.48 5.09
N LYS A 146 -2.45 1.20 4.49
CA LYS A 146 -3.24 2.22 3.82
C LYS A 146 -4.08 3.01 4.84
N ILE A 147 -4.00 4.33 4.80
CA ILE A 147 -4.87 5.24 5.58
C ILE A 147 -6.14 5.50 4.82
N SER A 148 -6.00 6.00 3.59
CA SER A 148 -7.12 6.41 2.75
C SER A 148 -6.65 6.63 1.31
N GLU A 149 -7.60 6.71 0.40
CA GLU A 149 -7.33 7.04 -1.00
C GLU A 149 -8.56 7.71 -1.58
N GLY A 150 -8.37 8.77 -2.36
CA GLY A 150 -9.49 9.51 -2.94
C GLY A 150 -9.05 10.76 -3.67
N ASN A 151 -10.02 11.45 -4.27
CA ASN A 151 -9.84 12.77 -4.85
C ASN A 151 -10.36 13.84 -3.88
N TYR A 152 -9.45 14.56 -3.24
CA TYR A 152 -9.75 15.52 -2.19
C TYR A 152 -9.96 16.92 -2.78
N GLN A 153 -11.12 17.52 -2.51
CA GLN A 153 -11.43 18.87 -2.96
C GLN A 153 -10.88 19.94 -2.00
N ASP A 154 -10.72 19.60 -0.72
CA ASP A 154 -10.11 20.48 0.27
C ASP A 154 -8.62 20.70 -0.04
N ASN A 155 -8.10 21.84 0.41
CA ASN A 155 -6.68 22.19 0.34
C ASN A 155 -5.88 21.68 1.54
N VAL A 156 -6.55 21.27 2.62
CA VAL A 156 -5.95 20.77 3.86
C VAL A 156 -6.69 19.53 4.34
N LYS A 157 -5.96 18.57 4.91
CA LYS A 157 -6.54 17.41 5.58
C LYS A 157 -5.72 17.03 6.80
N LYS A 158 -6.37 17.02 7.97
CA LYS A 158 -5.79 16.54 9.23
C LYS A 158 -6.07 15.05 9.42
N ILE A 159 -5.08 14.31 9.87
CA ILE A 159 -5.12 12.86 10.02
C ILE A 159 -4.58 12.47 11.39
N THR A 160 -5.37 11.68 12.11
CA THR A 160 -4.96 11.03 13.35
C THR A 160 -5.17 9.53 13.19
N ARG A 161 -4.16 8.75 13.58
CA ARG A 161 -4.12 7.30 13.46
C ARG A 161 -3.50 6.67 14.69
N HIS A 162 -3.73 5.37 14.80
CA HIS A 162 -3.15 4.58 15.85
C HIS A 162 -2.81 3.19 15.33
N TYR A 163 -1.88 2.51 16.01
CA TYR A 163 -1.56 1.11 15.73
C TYR A 163 -1.50 0.30 17.03
N SER A 164 -2.12 -0.88 17.02
CA SER A 164 -2.20 -1.74 18.20
C SER A 164 -1.07 -2.77 18.24
N PHE A 165 -0.34 -2.78 19.36
CA PHE A 165 0.66 -3.79 19.71
C PHE A 165 0.07 -4.95 20.53
N LYS A 166 -1.26 -5.14 20.48
CA LYS A 166 -1.91 -6.34 21.02
C LYS A 166 -1.38 -7.59 20.35
N LYS A 167 -1.16 -8.63 21.16
CA LYS A 167 -0.69 -9.93 20.67
C LYS A 167 -1.65 -10.49 19.62
N ILE A 168 -1.10 -10.81 18.44
CA ILE A 168 -1.83 -11.44 17.34
C ILE A 168 -1.07 -12.68 16.85
N THR A 169 -1.78 -13.62 16.21
CA THR A 169 -1.20 -14.89 15.74
C THR A 169 -0.30 -14.72 14.52
N THR A 170 -0.54 -13.70 13.71
CA THR A 170 0.15 -13.50 12.42
C THR A 170 1.45 -12.69 12.54
N ARG A 171 1.75 -12.14 13.72
CA ARG A 171 2.97 -11.34 13.95
C ARG A 171 3.43 -11.38 15.40
N LYS A 172 4.71 -11.68 15.58
CA LYS A 172 5.43 -11.43 16.83
C LYS A 172 6.04 -10.03 16.80
N TYR A 173 5.81 -9.26 17.86
CA TYR A 173 6.46 -7.98 18.11
C TYR A 173 7.71 -8.18 18.96
N TYR A 174 8.69 -7.32 18.78
CA TYR A 174 9.98 -7.35 19.49
C TYR A 174 10.22 -5.97 20.06
N CYS A 175 10.55 -5.86 21.35
CA CYS A 175 10.83 -4.58 21.99
C CYS A 175 12.03 -3.87 21.36
N GLY A 176 12.10 -2.55 21.53
CA GLY A 176 13.16 -1.68 21.00
C GLY A 176 12.65 -0.63 20.02
N LEU A 177 13.60 0.00 19.32
CA LEU A 177 13.32 1.12 18.42
C LEU A 177 12.50 0.69 17.21
N HIS A 178 11.46 1.45 16.90
CA HIS A 178 10.61 1.34 15.71
C HIS A 178 10.52 2.69 15.01
N GLY A 179 10.16 2.67 13.73
CA GLY A 179 9.89 3.87 12.94
C GLY A 179 8.44 3.95 12.48
N ILE A 180 7.91 5.16 12.34
CA ILE A 180 6.68 5.45 11.60
C ILE A 180 7.01 6.45 10.49
N SER A 181 6.79 6.04 9.24
CA SER A 181 6.94 6.91 8.07
C SER A 181 5.59 7.26 7.48
N ILE A 182 5.39 8.51 7.07
CA ILE A 182 4.21 8.93 6.30
C ILE A 182 4.53 8.88 4.81
N ILE A 183 3.66 8.21 4.05
CA ILE A 183 3.83 7.98 2.61
C ILE A 183 2.61 8.54 1.88
N ILE A 184 2.87 9.39 0.89
CA ILE A 184 1.83 9.95 0.02
C ILE A 184 2.22 9.64 -1.41
N ASN A 185 1.32 9.03 -2.18
CA ASN A 185 1.56 8.63 -3.57
C ASN A 185 2.93 7.94 -3.76
N GLY A 186 3.26 7.00 -2.87
CA GLY A 186 4.52 6.24 -2.92
C GLY A 186 5.77 6.97 -2.42
N LYS A 187 5.73 8.28 -2.20
CA LYS A 187 6.86 9.07 -1.67
C LYS A 187 6.79 9.14 -0.15
N GLU A 188 7.90 8.85 0.53
CA GLU A 188 8.05 9.10 1.96
C GLU A 188 8.29 10.59 2.22
N PHE A 189 7.55 11.16 3.18
CA PHE A 189 7.62 12.59 3.52
C PHE A 189 8.37 12.86 4.81
N ILE A 190 8.10 12.06 5.83
CA ILE A 190 8.69 12.21 7.16
C ILE A 190 8.71 10.86 7.86
N ARG A 191 9.71 10.67 8.72
CA ARG A 191 9.84 9.52 9.61
C ARG A 191 10.01 9.99 11.05
N GLY A 192 9.20 9.42 11.94
CA GLY A 192 9.35 9.52 13.39
C GLY A 192 9.76 8.18 13.98
N GLU A 193 10.20 8.20 15.24
CA GLU A 193 10.63 7.00 15.95
C GLU A 193 9.90 6.87 17.29
N PHE A 194 9.74 5.63 17.73
CA PHE A 194 9.20 5.29 19.04
C PHE A 194 9.84 4.01 19.57
N VAL A 195 9.79 3.80 20.88
CA VAL A 195 10.31 2.57 21.50
C VAL A 195 9.15 1.69 21.96
N LEU A 196 9.14 0.44 21.50
CA LEU A 196 8.26 -0.58 22.05
C LEU A 196 8.89 -1.15 23.32
N LEU A 197 8.19 -0.99 24.44
CA LEU A 197 8.54 -1.51 25.74
C LEU A 197 7.80 -2.83 26.00
N ASP A 198 8.28 -3.61 26.95
CA ASP A 198 7.60 -4.80 27.44
C ASP A 198 6.33 -4.43 28.25
#